data_AF-A0A9E0Y496-F1
#
_entry.id   AF-A0A9E0Y496-F1
#
_cell.length_a   1.000
_cell.length_b   1.000
_cell.length_c   1.000
_cell.angle_alpha   90.00
_cell.angle_beta   90.00
_cell.angle_gamma   90.00
#
_symmetry.space_group_name_H-M   'P 1'
#
loop_
_entity.id
_entity.type
_entity.pdbx_description
1 polymer ?
#
loop_
_entity_poly.entity_id
_entity_poly.type
_entity_poly.pdbx_seq_one_letter_code
_entity_poly.pdbx_strand_id
1 'polypeptide(L)' 'MSMKNGICPKCEARAVHLFSGTGAELSIRLGPFSAAGVVYYVCTSCGYVELFVEDREKLPRIAEKYPKVG' A
#
# COMPACT_ATOMS: atom_id res chain seq x y z
N MET A 1 -8.63 -2.20 -11.92
CA MET A 1 -8.56 -0.74 -11.69
C MET A 1 -8.02 -0.51 -10.29
N SER A 2 -7.13 0.45 -10.09
CA SER A 2 -6.54 0.78 -8.77
C SER A 2 -6.71 2.26 -8.51
N MET A 3 -6.83 2.63 -7.24
CA MET A 3 -6.92 4.00 -6.74
C MET A 3 -5.75 4.91 -7.13
N LYS A 4 -4.65 4.37 -7.68
CA LYS A 4 -3.55 5.15 -8.26
C LYS A 4 -3.97 6.10 -9.38
N ASN A 5 -5.09 5.82 -10.06
CA ASN A 5 -5.65 6.72 -11.07
C ASN A 5 -6.65 7.75 -10.50
N GLY A 6 -6.79 7.80 -9.16
CA GLY A 6 -7.70 8.70 -8.46
C GLY A 6 -9.17 8.23 -8.44
N ILE A 7 -9.49 7.03 -8.92
CA ILE A 7 -10.86 6.50 -8.96
C ILE A 7 -10.98 5.31 -8.01
N CYS A 8 -11.97 5.35 -7.13
CA CYS A 8 -12.26 4.25 -6.21
C CYS A 8 -12.89 3.06 -6.98
N PRO A 9 -12.31 1.85 -6.97
CA PRO A 9 -12.87 0.71 -7.70
C PRO A 9 -14.15 0.15 -7.06
N LYS A 10 -14.47 0.55 -5.82
CA LYS A 10 -15.66 0.09 -5.09
C LYS A 10 -16.90 0.95 -5.36
N CYS A 11 -16.74 2.25 -5.52
CA CYS A 11 -17.85 3.20 -5.62
C CYS A 11 -17.72 4.23 -6.75
N GLU A 12 -16.66 4.13 -7.56
CA GLU A 12 -16.38 4.98 -8.71
C GLU A 12 -16.14 6.48 -8.42
N ALA A 13 -16.23 6.89 -7.15
CA ALA A 13 -15.94 8.25 -6.74
C ALA A 13 -14.47 8.62 -7.01
N ARG A 14 -14.27 9.90 -7.34
CA ARG A 14 -12.94 10.53 -7.54
C ARG A 14 -12.35 11.15 -6.27
N ALA A 15 -12.95 10.87 -5.11
CA ALA A 15 -12.51 11.36 -3.80
C ALA A 15 -11.50 10.39 -3.18
N VAL A 16 -10.32 10.28 -3.80
CA VAL A 16 -9.24 9.38 -3.39
C VAL A 16 -8.04 10.21 -2.91
N HIS A 17 -7.56 9.92 -1.71
CA HIS A 17 -6.45 10.62 -1.08
C HIS A 17 -5.30 9.66 -0.76
N LEU A 18 -4.07 10.09 -1.03
CA LEU A 18 -2.85 9.39 -0.62
C LEU A 18 -2.49 9.80 0.81
N PHE A 19 -2.29 8.81 1.68
CA PHE A 19 -1.71 8.98 2.99
C PHE A 19 -0.29 8.41 2.99
N SER A 20 0.70 9.32 2.99
CA SER A 20 2.15 9.03 3.01
C SER A 20 2.83 9.88 4.10
N GLY A 21 3.28 9.26 5.20
CA GLY A 21 3.98 9.91 6.34
C GLY A 21 3.05 10.44 7.46
N THR A 22 3.42 10.60 8.75
CA THR A 22 4.67 10.43 9.53
C THR A 22 4.35 10.10 11.01
N GLY A 23 3.79 8.92 11.29
CA GLY A 23 3.53 8.51 12.69
C GLY A 23 3.07 7.07 12.88
N ALA A 24 2.43 6.50 11.85
CA ALA A 24 2.07 5.09 11.78
C ALA A 24 2.64 4.51 10.47
N GLU A 25 3.97 4.38 10.39
CA GLU A 25 4.61 3.71 9.26
C GLU A 25 4.28 2.22 9.32
N LEU A 26 3.29 1.78 8.53
CA LEU A 26 3.24 0.37 8.18
C LEU A 26 4.45 0.08 7.31
N SER A 27 5.26 -0.87 7.75
CA SER A 27 6.39 -1.35 6.98
C SER A 27 6.44 -2.86 7.02
N ILE A 28 6.86 -3.43 5.90
CA ILE A 28 7.11 -4.87 5.81
C ILE A 28 8.57 -5.09 6.19
N ARG A 29 8.81 -5.65 7.37
CA ARG A 29 10.17 -5.92 7.85
C ARG A 29 10.86 -6.94 6.95
N LEU A 30 12.02 -6.61 6.39
CA LEU A 30 12.84 -7.51 5.57
C LEU A 30 14.02 -8.06 6.35
N GLY A 31 14.60 -7.28 7.27
CA GLY A 31 15.67 -7.70 8.17
C GLY A 31 15.85 -6.74 9.36
N PRO A 32 16.95 -6.88 10.12
CA PRO A 32 17.22 -6.05 11.30
C PRO A 32 17.32 -4.55 10.99
N PHE A 33 17.81 -4.19 9.80
CA PHE A 33 17.98 -2.80 9.35
C PHE A 33 17.32 -2.53 7.99
N SER A 34 16.35 -3.35 7.60
CA SER A 34 15.72 -3.24 6.29
C SER A 34 14.23 -3.49 6.40
N ALA A 35 13.44 -2.56 5.87
CA ALA A 35 12.01 -2.66 5.75
C ALA A 35 11.56 -2.06 4.41
N ALA A 36 10.41 -2.49 3.92
CA ALA A 36 9.73 -1.88 2.78
C ALA A 36 8.58 -0.98 3.27
N GLY A 37 8.55 0.27 2.81
CA GLY A 37 7.49 1.22 3.11
C GLY A 37 6.16 0.83 2.47
N VAL A 38 5.06 1.16 3.13
CA VAL A 38 3.69 0.96 2.63
C VAL A 38 2.93 2.29 2.69
N VAL A 39 2.20 2.59 1.62
CA VAL A 39 1.32 3.77 1.51
C VAL A 39 -0.13 3.35 1.36
N TYR A 40 -1.04 4.25 1.71
CA TYR A 40 -2.48 4.02 1.69
C TYR A 40 -3.16 4.96 0.71
N TYR A 41 -4.06 4.42 -0.09
CA TYR A 41 -5.03 5.20 -0.86
C TYR A 41 -6.38 5.03 -0.18
N VAL A 42 -6.97 6.13 0.25
CA VAL A 42 -8.24 6.15 1.00
C VAL A 42 -9.31 6.84 0.17
N CYS A 43 -10.42 6.14 -0.10
CA CYS A 43 -11.62 6.78 -0.64
C CYS A 43 -12.40 7.43 0.50
N THR A 44 -12.49 8.76 0.47
CA THR A 44 -13.25 9.52 1.48
C THR A 44 -14.76 9.51 1.24
N SER A 45 -15.23 8.99 0.10
CA SER A 45 -16.67 8.80 -0.16
C SER A 45 -17.25 7.52 0.42
N CYS A 46 -16.51 6.41 0.41
CA CYS A 46 -17.04 5.10 0.82
C CYS A 46 -16.18 4.34 1.84
N GLY A 47 -15.05 4.92 2.25
CA GLY A 47 -14.13 4.34 3.23
C GLY A 47 -13.28 3.17 2.72
N TYR A 48 -13.30 2.87 1.42
CA TYR A 48 -12.43 1.84 0.84
C TYR A 48 -10.96 2.26 0.90
N VAL A 49 -10.08 1.32 1.24
CA VAL A 49 -8.63 1.56 1.38
C VAL A 49 -7.84 0.53 0.58
N GLU A 50 -6.91 1.00 -0.24
CA GLU A 50 -5.87 0.16 -0.86
C GLU A 50 -4.51 0.44 -0.20
N LEU A 51 -3.73 -0.60 0.05
CA LEU A 51 -2.36 -0.50 0.56
C LEU A 51 -1.39 -0.90 -0.55
N PHE A 52 -0.31 -0.14 -0.71
CA PHE A 52 0.73 -0.44 -1.70
C PHE A 52 2.11 -0.40 -1.05
N VAL A 53 2.94 -1.37 -1.39
CA VAL A 53 4.38 -1.28 -1.15
C VAL A 53 4.94 -0.15 -2.02
N GLU A 54 5.54 0.85 -1.39
CA GLU A 54 6.15 2.01 -2.06
C GLU A 54 7.49 1.62 -2.71
N ASP A 55 8.29 0.85 -1.97
CA ASP A 55 9.60 0.34 -2.37
C ASP A 55 9.47 -0.86 -3.34
N ARG A 56 9.10 -0.59 -4.59
CA ARG A 56 8.85 -1.65 -5.60
C ARG A 56 10.05 -2.56 -5.83
N GLU A 57 11.26 -2.05 -5.68
CA GLU A 57 12.51 -2.79 -5.79
C GLU A 57 12.69 -3.84 -4.69
N LYS A 58 11.95 -3.73 -3.57
CA LYS A 58 11.99 -4.70 -2.45
C LYS A 58 11.00 -5.85 -2.60
N LEU A 59 10.12 -5.83 -3.61
CA LEU A 59 9.13 -6.90 -3.86
C LEU A 59 9.75 -8.30 -4.00
N PRO A 60 10.88 -8.51 -4.71
CA PRO A 60 11.53 -9.82 -4.76
C PRO A 60 11.93 -10.34 -3.37
N ARG A 61 12.48 -9.46 -2.52
CA ARG A 61 12.88 -9.82 -1.15
C ARG A 61 11.69 -10.16 -0.25
N ILE A 62 10.53 -9.54 -0.48
CA ILE A 62 9.28 -9.91 0.20
C ILE A 62 8.89 -11.34 -0.18
N ALA A 63 8.92 -11.67 -1.47
CA ALA A 63 8.56 -13.00 -1.98
C ALA A 63 9.54 -14.10 -1.53
N GLU A 64 10.82 -13.78 -1.36
CA GLU A 64 11.82 -14.70 -0.81
C GLU A 64 11.61 -14.96 0.68
N LYS A 65 11.20 -13.94 1.46
CA LYS A 65 11.11 -14.02 2.91
C LYS A 65 9.80 -14.61 3.42
N TYR A 66 8.69 -14.22 2.82
CA TYR A 66 7.36 -14.60 3.30
C TYR A 66 6.78 -15.70 2.41
N PRO A 67 6.10 -16.71 2.98
CA PRO A 67 5.53 -17.79 2.20
C PRO A 67 4.47 -17.24 1.25
N LYS A 68 4.51 -17.68 -0.02
CA LYS A 68 3.42 -17.45 -0.96
C LYS A 68 2.19 -18.22 -0.50
N VAL A 69 1.07 -17.53 -0.33
CA VAL A 69 -0.23 -18.16 -0.07
C VAL A 69 -0.91 -18.43 -1.41
N GLY A 70 -1.35 -19.67 -1.61
CA GLY A 70 -2.01 -20.17 -2.82
C GLY A 70 -2.43 -21.62 -2.62
#